data_AF-A0A258VCC5-F1
#
_entry.id   AF-A0A258VCC5-F1
#
_cell.length_a   1.000
_cell.length_b   1.000
_cell.length_c   1.000
_cell.angle_alpha   90.00
_cell.angle_beta   90.00
_cell.angle_gamma   90.00
#
_symmetry.space_group_name_H-M   'P 1'
#
loop_
_entity.id
_entity.type
_entity.pdbx_description
1 polymer ?
#
loop_
_entity_poly.entity_id
_entity_poly.type
_entity_poly.pdbx_seq_one_letter_code
_entity_poly.pdbx_strand_id
1 'polypeptide(L)'
;MFIVKKFKFIAIGLLISSSAFADGVWVNGSTIQTNQYGAGQSTTTANLEVTYQKKNLPWGSEVFLVSGYRCQIGGSWQKRTYPEPMSAVSGFTWQRRFQANVADRYSGFCGHYEFVFLIKLPDGRSIYDNGGRSNMGFYSAQIPYNSHGSTSSLQIQALGSASNY
;
A
#
# COMPACT_ATOMS: atom_id res chain seq x y z
N MET A 1 -24.40 10.47 -71.17
CA MET A 1 -23.74 11.46 -70.29
C MET A 1 -24.05 11.08 -68.84
N PHE A 2 -23.13 10.43 -68.13
CA PHE A 2 -23.37 9.91 -66.78
C PHE A 2 -22.90 10.92 -65.72
N ILE A 3 -23.79 11.25 -64.78
CA ILE A 3 -23.52 12.15 -63.66
C ILE A 3 -22.96 11.32 -62.50
N VAL A 4 -21.69 11.53 -62.14
CA VAL A 4 -21.05 10.88 -60.99
C VAL A 4 -21.23 11.78 -59.76
N LYS A 5 -22.07 11.36 -58.80
CA LYS A 5 -22.21 12.02 -57.49
C LYS A 5 -21.01 11.67 -56.61
N LYS A 6 -20.25 12.69 -56.18
CA LYS A 6 -19.14 12.54 -55.23
C LYS A 6 -19.69 12.40 -53.81
N PHE A 7 -19.54 11.23 -53.20
CA PHE A 7 -19.77 11.03 -51.77
C PHE A 7 -18.59 11.59 -50.97
N LYS A 8 -18.86 12.55 -50.08
CA LYS A 8 -17.88 13.03 -49.10
C LYS A 8 -18.00 12.16 -47.84
N PHE A 9 -16.97 11.37 -47.56
CA PHE A 9 -16.80 10.71 -46.27
C PHE A 9 -16.38 11.73 -45.22
N ILE A 10 -17.15 11.87 -44.14
CA ILE A 10 -16.74 12.60 -42.94
C ILE A 10 -16.22 11.56 -41.96
N ALA A 11 -14.91 11.50 -41.76
CA ALA A 11 -14.28 10.69 -40.73
C ALA A 11 -14.42 11.42 -39.38
N ILE A 12 -15.34 10.95 -38.54
CA ILE A 12 -15.44 11.38 -37.13
C ILE A 12 -14.33 10.63 -36.38
N GLY A 13 -13.21 11.30 -36.13
CA GLY A 13 -12.11 10.76 -35.35
C GLY A 13 -12.52 10.62 -33.87
N LEU A 14 -12.69 9.38 -33.40
CA LEU A 14 -12.73 9.10 -31.96
C LEU A 14 -11.36 9.41 -31.35
N LEU A 15 -11.26 10.51 -30.60
CA LEU A 15 -10.14 10.76 -29.70
C LEU A 15 -10.28 9.81 -28.51
N ILE A 16 -9.67 8.63 -28.60
CA ILE A 16 -9.51 7.73 -27.45
C ILE A 16 -8.40 8.34 -26.60
N SER A 17 -8.77 9.20 -25.65
CA SER A 17 -7.84 9.69 -24.63
C SER A 17 -7.47 8.53 -23.71
N SER A 18 -6.37 7.83 -24.02
CA SER A 18 -5.74 6.87 -23.13
C SER A 18 -5.11 7.62 -21.97
N SER A 19 -5.91 7.87 -20.93
CA SER A 19 -5.39 8.34 -19.66
C SER A 19 -4.63 7.20 -18.99
N ALA A 20 -3.31 7.19 -19.17
CA ALA A 20 -2.41 6.30 -18.44
C ALA A 20 -2.35 6.76 -16.98
N PHE A 21 -3.31 6.32 -16.18
CA PHE A 21 -3.22 6.42 -14.74
C PHE A 21 -2.34 5.27 -14.24
N ALA A 22 -1.23 5.60 -13.60
CA ALA A 22 -0.37 4.60 -12.99
C ALA A 22 -1.11 3.92 -11.81
N ASP A 23 -1.01 2.59 -11.72
CA ASP A 23 -1.30 1.87 -10.48
C ASP A 23 -0.44 2.46 -9.35
N GLY A 24 -0.95 2.45 -8.12
CA GLY A 24 -0.31 3.19 -7.04
C GLY A 24 -0.53 2.58 -5.67
N VAL A 25 0.49 2.76 -4.83
CA VAL A 25 0.51 2.35 -3.43
C VAL A 25 1.01 3.51 -2.60
N TRP A 26 0.22 3.91 -1.60
CA TRP A 26 0.56 5.00 -0.70
C TRP A 26 0.37 4.56 0.74
N VAL A 27 1.30 4.94 1.60
CA VAL A 27 1.14 4.79 3.05
C VAL A 27 1.19 6.18 3.67
N ASN A 28 0.08 6.58 4.25
CA ASN A 28 -0.03 7.77 5.07
C ASN A 28 -0.09 7.39 6.55
N GLY A 29 0.18 8.33 7.45
CA GLY A 29 0.05 8.04 8.86
C GLY A 29 0.72 9.03 9.78
N SER A 30 0.81 8.63 11.05
CA SER A 30 1.56 9.34 12.08
C SER A 30 1.98 8.44 13.22
N THR A 31 3.02 8.83 13.94
CA THR A 31 3.47 8.15 15.15
C THR A 31 3.16 9.00 16.38
N ILE A 32 2.71 8.35 17.44
CA ILE A 32 2.46 8.95 18.75
C ILE A 32 3.29 8.19 19.78
N GLN A 33 4.07 8.92 20.56
CA GLN A 33 4.84 8.40 21.67
C GLN A 33 4.07 8.66 22.96
N THR A 34 3.65 7.60 23.67
CA THR A 34 2.68 7.72 24.77
C THR A 34 3.30 7.73 26.16
N ASN A 35 4.61 7.50 26.34
CA ASN A 35 5.19 7.44 27.69
C ASN A 35 6.67 7.82 27.79
N GLN A 36 7.00 9.07 28.13
CA GLN A 36 8.38 9.50 28.42
C GLN A 36 8.67 9.38 29.93
N TYR A 37 9.09 8.20 30.39
CA TYR A 37 9.60 8.03 31.75
C TYR A 37 11.08 7.62 31.72
N GLY A 38 11.97 8.60 31.87
CA GLY A 38 13.42 8.37 32.00
C GLY A 38 14.08 7.74 30.78
N ALA A 39 15.38 7.45 30.87
CA ALA A 39 16.25 7.02 29.77
C ALA A 39 15.92 5.67 29.08
N GLY A 40 14.73 5.11 29.30
CA GLY A 40 14.25 3.87 28.69
C GLY A 40 13.15 4.15 27.67
N GLN A 41 13.27 3.56 26.47
CA GLN A 41 12.39 3.82 25.33
C GLN A 41 10.89 3.74 25.67
N SER A 42 10.14 4.71 25.15
CA SER A 42 8.69 4.84 25.27
C SER A 42 7.95 3.85 24.35
N THR A 43 6.75 3.43 24.77
CA THR A 43 5.79 2.82 23.85
C THR A 43 5.46 3.81 22.73
N THR A 44 5.58 3.36 21.48
CA THR A 44 5.28 4.14 20.29
C THR A 44 4.21 3.43 19.47
N THR A 45 3.11 4.13 19.22
CA THR A 45 1.99 3.66 18.40
C THR A 45 1.98 4.43 17.09
N ALA A 46 1.82 3.72 15.97
CA ALA A 46 1.60 4.31 14.66
C ALA A 46 0.12 4.23 14.27
N ASN A 47 -0.45 5.33 13.81
CA ASN A 47 -1.70 5.37 13.08
C ASN A 47 -1.36 5.33 11.59
N LEU A 48 -1.73 4.26 10.90
CA LEU A 48 -1.38 4.06 9.50
C LEU A 48 -2.64 3.99 8.64
N GLU A 49 -2.50 4.50 7.42
CA GLU A 49 -3.47 4.42 6.34
C GLU A 49 -2.75 3.91 5.09
N VAL A 50 -3.16 2.74 4.62
CA VAL A 50 -2.63 2.15 3.39
C VAL A 50 -3.67 2.28 2.31
N THR A 51 -3.28 2.85 1.17
CA THR A 51 -4.12 3.02 -0.02
C THR A 51 -3.51 2.24 -1.18
N TYR A 52 -4.33 1.43 -1.82
CA TYR A 52 -3.98 0.58 -2.95
C TYR A 52 -4.89 0.91 -4.13
N GLN A 53 -4.32 1.30 -5.27
CA GLN A 53 -5.04 1.54 -6.51
C GLN A 53 -4.54 0.61 -7.61
N LYS A 54 -5.46 -0.17 -8.18
CA LYS A 54 -5.13 -1.21 -9.16
C LYS A 54 -6.22 -1.39 -10.20
N LYS A 55 -6.06 -0.78 -11.37
CA LYS A 55 -7.13 -0.68 -12.40
C LYS A 55 -7.31 -1.94 -13.25
N ASN A 56 -6.32 -2.82 -13.27
CA ASN A 56 -6.38 -4.06 -14.03
C ASN A 56 -7.04 -5.23 -13.27
N LEU A 57 -7.56 -4.99 -12.06
CA LEU A 57 -8.29 -6.01 -11.33
C LEU A 57 -9.72 -6.15 -11.88
N PRO A 58 -10.22 -7.39 -12.04
CA PRO A 58 -11.63 -7.61 -12.39
C PRO A 58 -12.58 -6.99 -11.36
N TRP A 59 -13.73 -6.52 -11.82
CA TRP A 59 -14.82 -6.11 -10.94
C TRP A 59 -15.25 -7.25 -10.01
N GLY A 60 -15.50 -6.93 -8.74
CA GLY A 60 -15.81 -7.92 -7.70
C GLY A 60 -14.57 -8.52 -7.02
N SER A 61 -13.36 -8.07 -7.35
CA SER A 61 -12.16 -8.47 -6.61
C SER A 61 -12.19 -7.92 -5.18
N GLU A 62 -11.77 -8.74 -4.23
CA GLU A 62 -11.56 -8.35 -2.84
C GLU A 62 -10.07 -8.17 -2.57
N VAL A 63 -9.71 -7.13 -1.82
CA VAL A 63 -8.33 -6.83 -1.48
C VAL A 63 -8.14 -6.93 0.04
N PHE A 64 -7.13 -7.68 0.43
CA PHE A 64 -6.70 -7.86 1.81
C PHE A 64 -5.27 -7.39 1.98
N LEU A 65 -4.99 -6.72 3.09
CA LEU A 65 -3.68 -6.27 3.51
C LEU A 65 -3.04 -7.35 4.39
N VAL A 66 -1.89 -7.85 3.99
CA VAL A 66 -1.06 -8.74 4.83
C VAL A 66 0.20 -7.97 5.17
N SER A 67 0.51 -7.84 6.46
CA SER A 67 1.57 -6.95 6.89
C SER A 67 2.39 -7.47 8.05
N GLY A 68 3.51 -6.82 8.28
CA GLY A 68 4.41 -7.01 9.41
C GLY A 68 5.34 -5.81 9.49
N TYR A 69 6.39 -5.95 10.29
CA TYR A 69 7.34 -4.89 10.54
C TYR A 69 8.76 -5.42 10.56
N ARG A 70 9.69 -4.60 10.08
CA ARG A 70 11.11 -4.81 10.34
C ARG A 70 11.51 -4.07 11.61
N CYS A 71 11.96 -4.82 12.60
CA CYS A 71 12.41 -4.29 13.87
C CYS A 71 13.91 -4.41 14.01
N GLN A 72 14.53 -3.48 14.75
CA GLN A 72 15.96 -3.51 15.06
C GLN A 72 16.39 -4.85 15.67
N ILE A 73 15.48 -5.45 16.45
CA ILE A 73 15.63 -6.78 17.04
C ILE A 73 14.62 -7.70 16.36
N GLY A 74 15.06 -8.83 15.79
CA GLY A 74 14.18 -9.87 15.22
C GLY A 74 14.05 -9.87 13.68
N GLY A 75 14.63 -8.92 12.96
CA GLY A 75 14.64 -8.94 11.49
C GLY A 75 13.32 -8.50 10.85
N SER A 76 13.08 -8.91 9.60
CA SER A 76 11.88 -8.56 8.82
C SER A 76 10.66 -9.37 9.22
N TRP A 77 9.47 -8.86 8.86
CA TRP A 77 8.15 -9.49 9.04
C TRP A 77 7.80 -9.88 10.48
N GLN A 78 8.36 -9.17 11.47
CA GLN A 78 7.95 -9.27 12.86
C GLN A 78 6.54 -8.70 13.06
N LYS A 79 5.85 -9.10 14.15
CA LYS A 79 4.48 -8.65 14.47
C LYS A 79 3.52 -8.81 13.28
N ARG A 80 3.60 -9.96 12.59
CA ARG A 80 2.83 -10.24 11.37
C ARG A 80 1.33 -10.24 11.64
N THR A 81 0.57 -9.65 10.74
CA THR A 81 -0.90 -9.65 10.77
C THR A 81 -1.44 -10.77 9.89
N TYR A 82 -2.61 -11.29 10.27
CA TYR A 82 -3.45 -12.06 9.35
C TYR A 82 -3.97 -11.13 8.22
N PRO A 83 -4.42 -11.68 7.08
CA PRO A 83 -5.02 -10.87 6.02
C PRO A 83 -6.19 -10.05 6.54
N GLU A 84 -6.08 -8.73 6.46
CA GLU A 84 -7.12 -7.80 6.89
C GLU A 84 -7.86 -7.23 5.68
N PRO A 85 -9.20 -7.23 5.64
CA PRO A 85 -9.93 -6.70 4.51
C PRO A 85 -9.69 -5.19 4.34
N MET A 86 -9.49 -4.75 3.11
CA MET A 86 -9.43 -3.33 2.74
C MET A 86 -10.79 -2.88 2.20
N SER A 87 -11.22 -1.67 2.59
CA SER A 87 -12.48 -1.10 2.11
C SER A 87 -12.31 -0.47 0.74
N ALA A 88 -13.20 -0.75 -0.20
CA ALA A 88 -13.25 -0.02 -1.47
C ALA A 88 -13.74 1.42 -1.21
N VAL A 89 -12.94 2.41 -1.58
CA VAL A 89 -13.24 3.84 -1.34
C VAL A 89 -13.56 4.62 -2.62
N SER A 90 -13.10 4.12 -3.76
CA SER A 90 -13.47 4.60 -5.10
C SER A 90 -13.22 3.49 -6.12
N GLY A 91 -13.54 3.75 -7.40
CA GLY A 91 -13.27 2.79 -8.47
C GLY A 91 -11.81 2.32 -8.46
N PHE A 92 -11.63 1.00 -8.36
CA PHE A 92 -10.31 0.34 -8.32
C PHE A 92 -9.35 0.85 -7.24
N THR A 93 -9.88 1.38 -6.12
CA THR A 93 -9.07 1.91 -5.01
C THR A 93 -9.59 1.39 -3.68
N TRP A 94 -8.69 0.83 -2.90
CA TRP A 94 -8.96 0.25 -1.59
C TRP A 94 -8.11 0.90 -0.53
N GLN A 95 -8.64 0.99 0.69
CA GLN A 95 -7.99 1.66 1.80
C GLN A 95 -8.19 0.90 3.10
N ARG A 96 -7.18 0.95 3.97
CA ARG A 96 -7.23 0.39 5.32
C ARG A 96 -6.54 1.33 6.30
N ARG A 97 -7.27 1.71 7.36
CA ARG A 97 -6.77 2.52 8.48
C ARG A 97 -6.66 1.66 9.73
N PHE A 98 -5.55 1.71 10.44
CA PHE A 98 -5.34 0.91 11.65
C PHE A 98 -4.29 1.54 12.58
N GLN A 99 -4.26 1.07 13.82
CA GLN A 99 -3.24 1.43 14.80
C GLN A 99 -2.33 0.23 15.05
N ALA A 100 -1.03 0.47 15.26
CA ALA A 100 -0.07 -0.57 15.57
C ALA A 100 0.99 -0.12 16.55
N ASN A 101 1.40 -0.99 17.47
CA ASN A 101 2.51 -0.73 18.37
C ASN A 101 3.83 -1.06 17.67
N VAL A 102 4.57 0.00 17.33
CA VAL A 102 5.84 -0.07 16.57
C VAL A 102 7.07 0.02 17.47
N ALA A 103 6.89 0.28 18.76
CA ALA A 103 7.88 0.03 19.80
C ALA A 103 7.17 -0.19 21.13
N ASP A 104 7.72 -1.09 21.94
CA ASP A 104 7.30 -1.31 23.33
C ASP A 104 8.49 -0.99 24.25
N ARG A 105 8.21 -0.82 25.54
CA ARG A 105 9.26 -0.61 26.53
C ARG A 105 10.23 -1.80 26.49
N TYR A 106 11.51 -1.53 26.26
CA TYR A 106 12.60 -2.52 26.12
C TYR A 106 12.61 -3.37 24.83
N SER A 107 11.71 -3.12 23.87
CA SER A 107 11.81 -3.71 22.53
C SER A 107 12.43 -2.72 21.55
N GLY A 108 13.18 -3.23 20.56
CA GLY A 108 13.74 -2.39 19.51
C GLY A 108 12.65 -1.72 18.67
N PHE A 109 12.93 -0.55 18.12
CA PHE A 109 12.00 0.16 17.26
C PHE A 109 11.78 -0.59 15.94
N CYS A 110 10.52 -0.67 15.52
CA CYS A 110 10.11 -1.22 14.25
C CYS A 110 10.01 -0.13 13.19
N GLY A 111 11.16 0.20 12.60
CA GLY A 111 11.31 1.35 11.69
C GLY A 111 10.83 1.13 10.26
N HIS A 112 10.40 -0.08 9.90
CA HIS A 112 9.78 -0.31 8.60
C HIS A 112 8.49 -1.10 8.74
N TYR A 113 7.45 -0.62 8.06
CA TYR A 113 6.25 -1.35 7.76
C TYR A 113 6.47 -2.14 6.47
N GLU A 114 6.21 -3.45 6.50
CA GLU A 114 6.40 -4.36 5.38
C GLU A 114 5.06 -5.04 5.05
N PHE A 115 4.66 -5.07 3.78
CA PHE A 115 3.32 -5.53 3.43
C PHE A 115 3.20 -6.03 1.99
N VAL A 116 2.16 -6.82 1.76
CA VAL A 116 1.71 -7.29 0.45
C VAL A 116 0.17 -7.22 0.40
N PHE A 117 -0.37 -7.24 -0.81
CA PHE A 117 -1.82 -7.32 -1.03
C PHE A 117 -2.19 -8.73 -1.46
N LEU A 118 -3.02 -9.39 -0.67
CA LEU A 118 -3.70 -10.62 -1.08
C LEU A 118 -4.99 -10.22 -1.79
N ILE A 119 -5.14 -10.60 -3.05
CA ILE A 119 -6.27 -10.26 -3.90
C ILE A 119 -7.04 -11.54 -4.20
N LYS A 120 -8.32 -11.58 -3.83
CA LYS A 120 -9.23 -12.65 -4.25
C LYS A 120 -9.98 -12.19 -5.49
N LEU A 121 -9.82 -12.95 -6.56
CA LEU A 121 -10.49 -12.71 -7.82
C LEU A 121 -11.93 -13.26 -7.80
N PRO A 122 -12.83 -12.74 -8.65
CA PRO A 122 -14.21 -13.22 -8.72
C PRO A 122 -14.37 -14.71 -9.05
N ASP A 123 -13.36 -15.32 -9.67
CA ASP A 123 -13.30 -16.74 -9.99
C ASP A 123 -12.84 -17.62 -8.79
N GLY A 124 -12.63 -17.02 -7.62
CA GLY A 124 -12.19 -17.68 -6.40
C GLY A 124 -10.68 -17.86 -6.27
N ARG A 125 -9.88 -17.55 -7.30
CA ARG A 125 -8.42 -17.61 -7.20
C ARG A 125 -7.88 -16.48 -6.34
N SER A 126 -6.75 -16.74 -5.69
CA SER A 126 -6.02 -15.74 -4.90
C SER A 126 -4.66 -15.46 -5.51
N ILE A 127 -4.30 -14.18 -5.60
CA ILE A 127 -2.98 -13.73 -6.06
C ILE A 127 -2.38 -12.77 -5.03
N TYR A 128 -1.05 -12.66 -5.01
CA TYR A 128 -0.35 -11.65 -4.22
C TYR A 128 0.21 -10.56 -5.13
N ASP A 129 -0.08 -9.30 -4.83
CA ASP A 129 0.68 -8.17 -5.35
C ASP A 129 1.71 -7.75 -4.31
N ASN A 130 2.97 -7.82 -4.71
CA ASN A 130 4.13 -7.50 -3.89
C ASN A 130 5.09 -6.50 -4.57
N GLY A 131 4.62 -5.80 -5.60
CA GLY A 131 5.41 -4.81 -6.34
C GLY A 131 6.34 -5.42 -7.39
N GLY A 132 6.22 -6.71 -7.70
CA GLY A 132 6.80 -7.34 -8.88
C GLY A 132 8.33 -7.43 -8.91
N ARG A 133 9.02 -7.23 -7.78
CA ARG A 133 10.49 -7.22 -7.74
C ARG A 133 11.13 -8.60 -7.52
N SER A 134 10.42 -9.55 -6.91
CA SER A 134 10.86 -10.96 -6.78
C SER A 134 9.69 -11.84 -6.30
N ASN A 135 9.84 -13.17 -6.36
CA ASN A 135 8.87 -14.12 -5.79
C ASN A 135 8.67 -13.94 -4.27
N MET A 136 9.66 -13.38 -3.57
CA MET A 136 9.61 -13.06 -2.14
C MET A 136 9.60 -11.55 -1.89
N GLY A 137 9.16 -10.77 -2.88
CA GLY A 137 9.11 -9.32 -2.77
C GLY A 137 8.03 -8.85 -1.82
N PHE A 138 8.12 -7.58 -1.43
CA PHE A 138 7.10 -6.90 -0.65
C PHE A 138 7.20 -5.38 -0.80
N TYR A 139 6.14 -4.68 -0.45
CA TYR A 139 6.17 -3.23 -0.28
C TYR A 139 6.73 -2.88 1.08
N SER A 140 7.59 -1.86 1.15
CA SER A 140 8.07 -1.33 2.42
C SER A 140 7.85 0.17 2.53
N ALA A 141 7.52 0.60 3.74
CA ALA A 141 7.35 1.98 4.11
C ALA A 141 8.13 2.29 5.40
N GLN A 142 8.99 3.32 5.39
CA GLN A 142 9.78 3.71 6.55
C GLN A 142 8.95 4.49 7.56
N ILE A 143 8.98 4.05 8.81
CA ILE A 143 8.37 4.74 9.94
C ILE A 143 9.44 5.63 10.58
N PRO A 144 9.32 6.97 10.55
CA PRO A 144 10.24 7.87 11.20
C PRO A 144 10.17 7.66 12.71
N TYR A 145 11.35 7.66 13.32
CA TYR A 145 11.46 7.67 14.76
C TYR A 145 11.29 9.10 15.26
N ASN A 146 10.26 9.36 16.08
CA ASN A 146 10.06 10.64 16.72
C ASN A 146 10.37 10.52 18.21
N SER A 147 11.44 11.17 18.67
CA SER A 147 11.86 11.13 20.07
C SER A 147 11.12 12.09 21.00
N HIS A 148 10.22 12.94 20.50
CA HIS A 148 9.64 14.05 21.27
C HIS A 148 8.16 14.30 21.02
N GLY A 149 7.28 13.34 21.33
CA GLY A 149 5.83 13.58 21.49
C GLY A 149 5.12 14.24 20.29
N SER A 150 5.75 14.23 19.11
CA SER A 150 5.34 14.99 17.94
C SER A 150 4.70 14.05 16.94
N THR A 151 3.57 14.45 16.39
CA THR A 151 2.90 13.79 15.28
C THR A 151 3.66 14.12 13.99
N SER A 152 4.38 13.16 13.40
CA SER A 152 4.89 13.33 12.03
C SER A 152 3.87 12.81 11.03
N SER A 153 3.54 13.58 10.00
CA SER A 153 2.81 13.06 8.86
C SER A 153 3.72 12.14 8.03
N LEU A 154 3.26 10.92 7.81
CA LEU A 154 3.88 9.98 6.90
C LEU A 154 3.26 10.23 5.53
N GLN A 155 4.09 10.50 4.53
CA GLN A 155 3.77 10.21 3.14
C GLN A 155 4.90 9.32 2.65
N ILE A 156 4.63 8.02 2.62
CA ILE A 156 5.64 7.05 2.25
C ILE A 156 5.22 6.44 0.92
N GLN A 157 6.06 6.66 -0.08
CA GLN A 157 5.95 5.94 -1.35
C GLN A 157 6.43 4.52 -1.09
N ALA A 158 5.53 3.56 -1.22
CA ALA A 158 5.86 2.17 -1.01
C ALA A 158 6.81 1.71 -2.13
N LEU A 159 8.06 1.44 -1.78
CA LEU A 159 9.02 0.87 -2.72
C LEU A 159 8.88 -0.65 -2.66
N GLY A 160 8.65 -1.28 -3.82
CA GLY A 160 8.86 -2.71 -3.95
C GLY A 160 10.27 -3.04 -3.48
N SER A 161 10.41 -4.05 -2.63
CA SER A 161 11.67 -4.53 -2.08
C SER A 161 11.80 -6.00 -2.45
N ALA A 162 13.00 -6.43 -2.85
CA ALA A 162 13.31 -7.84 -3.06
C ALA A 162 13.97 -8.38 -1.78
N SER A 163 13.51 -9.54 -1.31
CA SER A 163 14.15 -10.22 -0.19
C SER A 163 15.23 -11.15 -0.71
N ASN A 164 16.49 -10.85 -0.43
CA ASN A 164 17.62 -11.76 -0.64
C ASN A 164 17.87 -12.48 0.69
N TYR A 165 17.18 -13.59 0.94
CA TYR A 165 17.58 -14.55 1.97
C TYR A 165 18.17 -15.77 1.28
#